data_AF-A0A0R1R8M4-F1
#
_entry.id   AF-A0A0R1R8M4-F1
#
_cell.length_a   1.000
_cell.length_b   1.000
_cell.length_c   1.000
_cell.angle_alpha   90.00
_cell.angle_beta   90.00
_cell.angle_gamma   90.00
#
_symmetry.space_group_name_H-M   'P 1'
#
loop_
_entity.id
_entity.type
_entity.pdbx_description
1 polymer ?
#
loop_
_entity_poly.entity_id
_entity_poly.type
_entity_poly.pdbx_seq_one_letter_code
_entity_poly.pdbx_strand_id
1 'polypeptide(L)'
;MDPRKEVLNLAAQLAIYKKGETDPTVVGDPTGVAITGLEAGTVVATGDYQVATQDSESKENTSSKVDVPGWTVLKATEPAPTNVQSTPTEDGANVSADTGK
;
A
#
# COMPACT_ATOMS: atom_id res chain seq x y z
N MET A 1 -5.26 16.00 -43.06
CA MET A 1 -4.64 16.41 -41.79
C MET A 1 -5.73 16.39 -40.75
N ASP A 2 -5.88 15.27 -40.05
CA ASP A 2 -6.86 15.10 -38.99
C ASP A 2 -6.33 15.80 -37.72
N PRO A 3 -6.97 16.87 -37.24
CA PRO A 3 -6.52 17.59 -36.04
C PRO A 3 -6.71 16.78 -34.74
N ARG A 4 -7.20 15.54 -34.86
CA ARG A 4 -7.34 14.58 -33.74
C ARG A 4 -6.16 13.61 -33.63
N LYS A 5 -5.12 13.74 -34.45
CA LYS A 5 -3.91 12.89 -34.31
C LYS A 5 -2.93 13.35 -33.24
N GLU A 6 -3.10 14.55 -32.69
CA GLU A 6 -2.51 14.93 -31.41
C GLU A 6 -3.54 14.73 -30.29
N VAL A 7 -4.10 13.52 -30.20
CA VAL A 7 -4.57 13.10 -28.87
C VAL A 7 -3.32 13.17 -28.01
N LEU A 8 -3.27 14.14 -27.09
CA LEU A 8 -2.29 14.14 -26.03
C LEU A 8 -2.11 12.70 -25.58
N ASN A 9 -0.86 12.24 -25.50
CA ASN A 9 -0.56 10.97 -24.87
C ASN A 9 -0.88 11.12 -23.37
N LEU A 10 -2.18 11.14 -23.06
CA LEU A 10 -2.72 11.30 -21.72
C LEU A 10 -2.29 10.06 -20.97
N ALA A 11 -1.39 10.23 -20.00
CA ALA A 11 -0.96 9.14 -19.17
C ALA A 11 -2.13 8.80 -18.24
N ALA A 12 -2.77 7.65 -18.45
CA ALA A 12 -3.76 7.16 -17.50
C ALA A 12 -3.08 6.97 -16.13
N GLN A 13 -3.78 7.29 -15.05
CA GLN A 13 -3.36 7.03 -13.67
C GLN A 13 -4.42 6.23 -12.93
N LEU A 14 -4.00 5.50 -11.89
CA LEU A 14 -4.92 4.81 -11.00
C LEU A 14 -5.23 5.68 -9.78
N ALA A 15 -6.52 5.94 -9.57
CA ALA A 15 -7.03 6.69 -8.45
C ALA A 15 -7.76 5.72 -7.49
N ILE A 16 -7.33 5.69 -6.23
CA ILE A 16 -7.95 4.90 -5.17
C ILE A 16 -8.83 5.79 -4.32
N TYR A 17 -10.03 5.32 -4.04
CA TYR A 17 -11.02 5.99 -3.21
C TYR A 17 -11.34 5.09 -2.02
N LYS A 18 -11.52 5.66 -0.83
CA LYS A 18 -12.29 4.97 0.20
C LYS A 18 -13.76 4.94 -0.19
N LYS A 19 -14.47 3.91 0.26
CA LYS A 19 -15.89 3.72 -0.03
C LYS A 19 -16.69 4.97 0.33
N GLY A 20 -17.47 5.46 -0.64
CA GLY A 20 -18.33 6.63 -0.47
C GLY A 20 -17.63 7.98 -0.62
N GLU A 21 -16.30 8.02 -0.75
CA GLU A 21 -15.57 9.28 -0.98
C GLU A 21 -15.58 9.68 -2.45
N THR A 22 -15.64 10.99 -2.70
CA THR A 22 -15.58 11.57 -4.05
C THR A 22 -14.16 11.85 -4.51
N ASP A 23 -13.28 12.21 -3.58
CA ASP A 23 -11.87 12.47 -3.85
C ASP A 23 -11.01 11.23 -3.63
N PRO A 24 -9.95 11.06 -4.43
CA PRO A 24 -9.05 9.93 -4.25
C PRO A 24 -8.20 10.10 -2.99
N THR A 25 -8.06 9.01 -2.24
CA THR A 25 -7.15 8.88 -1.10
C THR A 25 -5.70 8.82 -1.57
N VAL A 26 -5.43 8.17 -2.71
CA VAL A 26 -4.11 8.10 -3.33
C VAL A 26 -4.26 8.00 -4.84
N VAL A 27 -3.31 8.58 -5.56
CA VAL A 27 -3.22 8.50 -7.01
C VAL A 27 -1.81 8.06 -7.38
N GLY A 28 -1.68 7.15 -8.34
CA GLY A 28 -0.41 6.57 -8.74
C GLY A 28 -0.38 6.15 -10.21
N ASP A 29 0.67 5.41 -10.56
CA ASP A 29 0.93 4.97 -11.93
C ASP A 29 -0.20 4.09 -12.49
N PRO A 30 -0.37 4.04 -13.83
CA PRO A 30 -1.39 3.21 -14.49
C PRO A 30 -1.25 1.72 -14.18
N THR A 31 -0.06 1.27 -13.79
CA THR A 31 0.26 -0.13 -13.52
C THR A 31 0.14 -0.49 -12.04
N GLY A 32 0.02 0.48 -11.15
CA GLY A 32 -0.05 0.20 -9.72
C GLY A 32 -0.01 1.45 -8.85
N VAL A 33 -0.62 1.31 -7.67
CA VAL A 33 -0.69 2.34 -6.65
C VAL A 33 -0.65 1.68 -5.27
N ALA A 34 0.14 2.24 -4.36
CA ALA A 34 0.30 1.70 -3.02
C ALA A 34 -0.63 2.42 -2.03
N ILE A 35 -1.42 1.65 -1.29
CA ILE A 35 -2.19 2.13 -0.14
C ILE A 35 -1.33 1.91 1.11
N THR A 36 -0.93 2.99 1.78
CA THR A 36 -0.02 2.96 2.94
C THR A 36 -0.62 3.69 4.14
N GLY A 37 0.06 3.66 5.30
CA GLY A 37 -0.38 4.34 6.52
C GLY A 37 -1.49 3.64 7.31
N LEU A 38 -1.75 2.36 7.02
CA LEU A 38 -2.68 1.53 7.77
C LEU A 38 -1.97 0.79 8.91
N GLU A 39 -2.65 0.61 10.03
CA GLU A 39 -2.09 -0.10 11.19
C GLU A 39 -1.89 -1.59 10.89
N ALA A 40 -0.82 -2.16 11.44
CA ALA A 40 -0.52 -3.58 11.33
C ALA A 40 -1.66 -4.46 11.88
N GLY A 41 -2.06 -5.48 11.12
CA GLY A 41 -3.16 -6.37 11.49
C GLY A 41 -4.56 -5.84 11.10
N THR A 42 -4.65 -4.64 10.52
CA THR A 42 -5.93 -4.13 10.00
C THR A 42 -6.45 -5.04 8.88
N VAL A 43 -7.69 -5.48 9.01
CA VAL A 43 -8.41 -6.20 7.96
C VAL A 43 -9.20 -5.17 7.16
N VAL A 44 -8.93 -5.11 5.85
CA VAL A 44 -9.65 -4.27 4.89
C VAL A 44 -10.57 -5.18 4.09
N ALA A 45 -11.87 -4.91 4.11
CA ALA A 45 -12.84 -5.71 3.40
C ALA A 45 -12.86 -5.37 1.90
N THR A 46 -13.31 -6.31 1.07
CA THR A 46 -13.56 -6.04 -0.35
C THR A 46 -14.52 -4.86 -0.50
N GLY A 47 -14.12 -3.88 -1.31
CA GLY A 47 -14.92 -2.68 -1.56
C GLY A 47 -14.86 -1.61 -0.47
N ASP A 48 -14.07 -1.78 0.60
CA ASP A 48 -13.71 -0.65 1.49
C ASP A 48 -12.89 0.40 0.74
N TYR A 49 -12.13 -0.06 -0.26
CA TYR A 49 -11.49 0.77 -1.26
C TYR A 49 -12.00 0.42 -2.66
N GLN A 50 -12.03 1.43 -3.52
CA GLN A 50 -12.38 1.31 -4.92
C GLN A 50 -11.32 1.97 -5.79
N VAL A 51 -11.10 1.44 -6.98
CA VAL A 51 -10.15 1.96 -7.97
C VAL A 51 -10.89 2.46 -9.20
N ALA A 52 -10.40 3.55 -9.78
CA ALA A 52 -10.81 4.02 -11.10
C ALA A 52 -9.56 4.46 -11.90
N THR A 53 -9.65 4.38 -13.21
CA THR A 53 -8.68 5.06 -14.08
C THR A 53 -9.09 6.51 -14.20
N GLN A 54 -8.13 7.41 -14.05
CA GLN A 54 -8.31 8.84 -14.23
C GLN A 54 -7.31 9.34 -15.25
N ASP A 55 -7.67 10.38 -15.97
CA ASP A 55 -6.73 11.15 -16.77
C ASP A 55 -5.74 11.92 -15.87
N SER A 56 -4.45 11.96 -16.26
CA SER A 56 -3.41 12.68 -15.51
C SER A 56 -3.61 14.18 -15.47
N GLU A 57 -4.28 14.76 -16.47
CA GLU A 57 -4.43 16.21 -16.61
C GLU A 57 -5.78 16.72 -16.09
N SER A 58 -6.83 15.89 -16.07
CA SER A 58 -8.14 16.26 -15.52
C SER A 58 -8.86 15.12 -14.79
N LYS A 59 -9.43 15.44 -13.62
CA LYS A 59 -10.33 14.52 -12.87
C LYS A 59 -11.66 14.27 -13.61
N GLU A 60 -11.99 15.08 -14.61
CA GLU A 60 -13.29 15.06 -15.30
C GLU A 60 -13.52 13.78 -16.11
N ASN A 61 -12.46 13.06 -16.47
CA ASN A 61 -12.51 11.80 -17.21
C ASN A 61 -12.19 10.59 -16.31
N THR A 62 -12.86 10.49 -15.16
CA THR A 62 -12.72 9.31 -14.27
C THR A 62 -13.65 8.19 -14.74
N SER A 63 -13.15 6.96 -14.80
CA SER A 63 -13.98 5.78 -15.10
C SER A 63 -14.98 5.48 -13.98
N SER A 64 -15.86 4.49 -14.19
CA SER A 64 -16.57 3.88 -13.07
C SER A 64 -15.59 3.28 -12.07
N LYS A 65 -15.97 3.33 -10.79
CA LYS A 65 -15.20 2.75 -9.68
C LYS A 65 -15.44 1.24 -9.60
N VAL A 66 -14.39 0.49 -9.33
CA VAL A 66 -14.43 -0.97 -9.15
C VAL A 66 -13.88 -1.31 -7.76
N ASP A 67 -14.52 -2.25 -7.07
CA ASP A 67 -14.10 -2.67 -5.73
C ASP A 67 -12.72 -3.31 -5.75
N VAL A 68 -11.85 -2.87 -4.85
CA VAL A 68 -10.57 -3.51 -4.59
C VAL A 68 -10.81 -4.75 -3.72
N PRO A 69 -10.25 -5.92 -4.07
CA PRO A 69 -10.32 -7.10 -3.22
C PRO A 69 -9.75 -6.84 -1.82
N GLY A 70 -10.39 -7.40 -0.79
CA GLY A 70 -9.94 -7.22 0.59
C GLY A 70 -8.55 -7.81 0.87
N TRP A 71 -7.87 -7.26 1.87
CA TRP A 71 -6.55 -7.71 2.33
C TRP A 71 -6.38 -7.50 3.83
N THR A 72 -5.39 -8.18 4.40
CA THR A 72 -4.94 -7.92 5.77
C THR A 72 -3.59 -7.23 5.73
N VAL A 73 -3.46 -6.10 6.43
CA VAL A 73 -2.18 -5.40 6.57
C VAL A 73 -1.24 -6.28 7.40
N LEU A 74 -0.12 -6.66 6.79
CA LEU A 74 0.84 -7.54 7.45
C LEU A 74 1.43 -6.87 8.68
N LYS A 75 1.52 -7.64 9.77
CA LYS A 75 2.26 -7.20 10.94
C LYS A 75 3.76 -7.27 10.64
N ALA A 76 4.47 -6.16 10.84
CA ALA A 76 5.92 -6.18 10.83
C ALA A 76 6.37 -7.19 11.90
N THR A 77 7.11 -8.22 11.48
CA THR A 77 7.72 -9.16 12.41
C THR A 77 8.97 -8.47 12.97
N GLU A 78 9.11 -8.44 14.30
CA GLU A 78 10.36 -7.94 14.88
C GLU A 78 11.54 -8.79 14.37
N PRO A 79 12.68 -8.18 14.03
CA PRO A 79 13.84 -8.95 13.60
C PRO A 79 14.23 -9.95 14.69
N ALA A 80 14.66 -11.14 14.29
CA ALA A 80 15.20 -12.11 15.23
C ALA A 80 16.40 -11.50 15.98
N PRO A 81 16.57 -11.81 17.28
CA PRO A 81 17.71 -11.32 18.03
C PRO A 81 19.02 -11.82 17.41
N THR A 82 20.02 -10.95 17.34
CA THR A 82 21.35 -11.26 16.81
C THR A 82 22.38 -11.34 17.94
N ASN A 83 23.58 -11.84 17.64
CA ASN A 83 24.69 -11.92 18.61
C ASN A 83 24.29 -12.60 19.93
N VAL A 84 23.52 -13.68 19.83
CA VAL A 84 23.12 -14.46 21.01
C VAL A 84 24.36 -15.05 21.65
N GLN A 85 24.63 -14.66 22.88
CA GLN A 85 25.73 -15.17 23.69
C GLN A 85 25.21 -15.79 24.97
N SER A 86 25.92 -16.80 25.45
CA SER A 86 25.67 -17.39 26.77
C SER A 86 26.95 -17.41 27.58
N THR A 87 26.84 -17.04 28.86
CA THR A 87 27.94 -17.11 29.83
C THR A 87 27.55 -18.08 30.93
N PRO A 88 28.24 -19.23 31.07
CA PRO A 88 27.96 -20.18 32.15
C PRO A 88 28.13 -19.56 33.54
N THR A 89 27.35 -20.06 34.49
CA THR A 89 27.39 -19.75 35.92
C THR A 89 27.40 -21.05 36.71
N GLU A 90 27.55 -21.00 38.03
CA GLU A 90 27.65 -22.21 38.87
C GLU A 90 26.39 -23.10 38.82
N ASP A 91 25.21 -22.51 38.55
CA ASP A 91 23.92 -23.21 38.54
C ASP A 91 23.16 -23.07 37.20
N GLY A 92 23.77 -22.46 36.17
CA GLY A 92 23.07 -22.17 34.91
C GLY A 92 23.86 -21.33 33.92
N ALA A 93 23.18 -20.43 33.18
CA ALA A 93 23.83 -19.48 32.27
C ALA A 93 23.07 -18.15 32.16
N ASN A 94 23.80 -17.06 31.98
CA ASN A 94 23.25 -15.78 31.55
C ASN A 94 23.24 -15.72 30.02
N VAL A 95 22.09 -15.38 29.44
CA VAL A 95 21.93 -15.24 27.98
C VAL A 95 21.70 -13.77 27.64
N SER A 96 22.47 -13.26 26.69
CA SER A 96 22.34 -11.90 26.16
C SER A 96 22.20 -11.94 24.63
N ALA A 97 21.51 -10.96 24.06
CA ALA A 97 21.38 -10.81 22.63
C ALA A 97 21.11 -9.34 22.26
N ASP A 98 21.43 -8.98 21.02
CA ASP A 98 21.05 -7.70 20.44
C ASP A 98 19.64 -7.82 19.85
N THR A 99 18.72 -7.00 20.35
CA THR A 99 17.42 -6.81 19.72
C THR A 99 17.57 -5.69 18.70
N GLY A 100 17.48 -5.99 17.40
CA GLY A 100 17.74 -5.04 16.30
C GLY A 100 16.76 -3.86 16.20
N LYS A 101 16.66 -3.05 17.26
CA LYS A 101 15.96 -1.76 17.32
C LYS A 101 16.93 -0.61 17.11
#